data_AF-A0A2M9H6B3-F1
#
_entry.id   AF-A0A2M9H6B3-F1
#
_cell.length_a   1.000
_cell.length_b   1.000
_cell.length_c   1.000
_cell.angle_alpha   90.00
_cell.angle_beta   90.00
_cell.angle_gamma   90.00
#
_symmetry.space_group_name_H-M   'P 1'
#
loop_
_entity.id
_entity.type
_entity.pdbx_description
1 polymer ?
#
loop_
_entity_poly.entity_id
_entity_poly.type
_entity_poly.pdbx_seq_one_letter_code
_entity_poly.pdbx_strand_id
1 'polypeptide(L)'
;MEIKNLVETAAAVTRVQTLHRGDVYKRIEENGGDATVIVGRVMDIASNGERTVVSVIEAMASSWGMPTIRSSAFTGDKDVIVFPLSDLELSVIAAPLFRQLEEARQEAEKRLQTVADRRGLLCRILETDKNDDMED
;
A
#
# COMPACT_ATOMS: atom_id res chain seq x y z
N MET A 1 -37.19 -7.35 -8.91
CA MET A 1 -36.48 -6.20 -9.49
C MET A 1 -35.17 -6.75 -10.02
N GLU A 2 -35.13 -7.07 -11.32
CA GLU A 2 -33.96 -7.67 -11.97
C GLU A 2 -32.94 -6.57 -12.27
N ILE A 3 -31.72 -6.73 -11.74
CA ILE A 3 -30.57 -5.94 -12.16
C ILE A 3 -30.21 -6.47 -13.55
N LYS A 4 -30.83 -5.93 -14.58
CA LYS A 4 -30.42 -6.16 -15.97
C LYS A 4 -28.97 -5.73 -16.08
N ASN A 5 -28.08 -6.70 -16.34
CA ASN A 5 -26.66 -6.54 -16.59
C ASN A 5 -26.40 -5.32 -17.48
N LEU A 6 -26.02 -4.21 -16.84
CA LEU A 6 -25.51 -2.98 -17.46
C LEU A 6 -24.00 -3.13 -17.72
N VAL A 7 -23.59 -4.32 -18.16
CA VAL A 7 -22.26 -4.53 -18.72
C VAL A 7 -22.49 -4.63 -20.21
N GLU A 8 -22.45 -3.48 -20.88
CA GLU A 8 -22.17 -3.46 -22.31
C GLU A 8 -20.97 -4.37 -22.53
N THR A 9 -21.20 -5.40 -23.34
CA THR A 9 -20.25 -6.42 -23.75
C THR A 9 -19.16 -5.75 -24.59
N ALA A 10 -18.26 -5.02 -23.93
CA ALA A 10 -17.21 -4.23 -24.57
C ALA A 10 -15.88 -4.47 -23.85
N ALA A 11 -15.44 -5.72 -23.82
CA ALA A 11 -14.05 -6.06 -24.11
C ALA A 11 -13.92 -7.58 -24.05
N ALA A 12 -13.77 -8.22 -25.21
CA ALA A 12 -12.87 -9.36 -25.26
C ALA A 12 -11.49 -8.82 -24.83
N VAL A 13 -11.15 -8.94 -23.54
CA VAL A 13 -9.83 -8.58 -23.02
C VAL A 13 -8.86 -9.70 -23.43
N THR A 14 -8.63 -9.80 -24.73
CA THR A 14 -7.59 -10.65 -25.32
C THR A 14 -6.52 -9.73 -25.90
N ARG A 15 -5.99 -8.85 -25.04
CA ARG A 15 -4.80 -8.07 -25.38
C ARG A 15 -3.77 -8.35 -24.31
N VAL A 16 -2.85 -9.27 -24.61
CA VAL A 16 -1.60 -9.39 -23.87
C VAL A 16 -0.91 -8.03 -24.00
N GLN A 17 -1.01 -7.21 -22.96
CA GLN A 17 -0.25 -5.98 -22.89
C GLN A 17 1.18 -6.36 -22.55
N THR A 18 2.11 -6.04 -23.44
CA THR A 18 3.53 -6.07 -23.11
C THR A 18 3.77 -5.00 -22.05
N LEU A 19 4.07 -5.43 -20.83
CA LEU A 19 4.52 -4.54 -19.77
C LEU A 19 5.95 -4.08 -20.08
N HIS A 20 6.25 -2.83 -19.73
CA HIS A 20 7.58 -2.25 -19.79
C HIS A 20 8.01 -1.77 -18.40
N ARG A 21 9.32 -1.66 -18.22
CA ARG A 21 9.86 -1.05 -17.01
C ARG A 21 9.33 0.39 -16.86
N GLY A 22 8.80 0.68 -15.69
CA GLY A 22 8.23 1.98 -15.36
C GLY A 22 6.72 2.07 -15.53
N ASP A 23 6.09 1.13 -16.23
CA ASP A 23 4.65 1.11 -16.44
C ASP A 23 3.90 1.06 -15.11
N VAL A 24 2.82 1.82 -15.04
CA VAL A 24 1.90 1.83 -13.90
C VAL A 24 0.61 1.16 -14.33
N TYR A 25 0.13 0.23 -13.51
CA TYR A 25 -1.06 -0.55 -13.77
C TYR A 25 -1.95 -0.63 -12.55
N LYS A 26 -3.20 -1.04 -12.76
CA LYS A 26 -4.09 -1.52 -11.71
C LYS A 26 -4.44 -2.99 -11.94
N ARG A 27 -4.65 -3.73 -10.87
CA ARG A 27 -5.30 -5.04 -10.91
C ARG A 27 -6.35 -5.13 -9.81
N ILE A 28 -7.28 -6.06 -9.99
CA ILE A 28 -8.36 -6.30 -9.04
C ILE A 28 -8.11 -7.68 -8.44
N GLU A 29 -8.15 -7.77 -7.12
CA GLU A 29 -8.09 -9.02 -6.39
C GLU A 29 -9.38 -9.17 -5.59
N GLU A 30 -10.11 -10.25 -5.85
CA GLU A 30 -11.32 -10.59 -5.10
C GLU A 30 -10.93 -11.40 -3.88
N ASN A 31 -11.28 -10.89 -2.69
CA ASN A 31 -11.08 -11.60 -1.43
C ASN A 31 -12.41 -11.63 -0.67
N GLY A 32 -13.00 -12.82 -0.55
CA GLY A 32 -14.17 -13.04 0.31
C GLY A 32 -15.43 -12.23 -0.07
N GLY A 33 -15.58 -11.84 -1.33
CA GLY A 33 -16.71 -11.05 -1.83
C GLY A 33 -16.43 -9.56 -2.02
N ASP A 34 -15.31 -9.05 -1.49
CA ASP A 34 -14.86 -7.69 -1.72
C ASP A 34 -13.78 -7.62 -2.80
N ALA A 35 -13.90 -6.67 -3.71
CA ALA A 35 -12.90 -6.39 -4.74
C ALA A 35 -11.92 -5.32 -4.24
N THR A 36 -10.64 -5.68 -4.15
CA THR A 36 -9.57 -4.75 -3.78
C THR A 36 -8.85 -4.27 -5.03
N VAL A 37 -8.75 -2.95 -5.19
CA VAL A 37 -7.95 -2.33 -6.25
C VAL A 37 -6.50 -2.21 -5.78
N ILE A 38 -5.59 -2.75 -6.58
CA ILE A 38 -4.15 -2.77 -6.33
C ILE A 38 -3.49 -1.94 -7.42
N VAL A 39 -2.68 -0.96 -7.03
CA VAL A 39 -1.89 -0.14 -7.95
C VAL A 39 -0.47 -0.66 -7.94
N GLY A 40 0.07 -0.96 -9.11
CA GLY A 40 1.41 -1.50 -9.27
C GLY A 40 2.26 -0.66 -10.20
N ARG A 41 3.58 -0.72 -9.98
CA ARG A 41 4.58 -0.20 -10.90
C ARG A 41 5.57 -1.30 -11.26
N VAL A 42 5.85 -1.44 -12.55
CA VAL A 42 6.87 -2.36 -13.05
C VAL A 42 8.25 -1.79 -12.76
N MET A 43 9.03 -2.52 -12.00
CA MET A 43 10.38 -2.13 -11.58
C MET A 43 11.44 -2.65 -12.54
N ASP A 44 11.28 -3.88 -13.00
CA ASP A 44 12.21 -4.53 -13.93
C ASP A 44 11.56 -5.71 -14.65
N ILE A 45 12.13 -6.10 -15.79
CA ILE A 45 11.70 -7.25 -16.59
C ILE A 45 12.94 -8.04 -16.98
N ALA A 46 13.02 -9.28 -16.51
CA ALA A 46 14.11 -10.20 -16.83
C ALA A 46 13.56 -11.37 -17.63
N SER A 47 14.24 -11.75 -18.71
CA SER A 47 13.94 -12.95 -19.49
C SER A 47 15.21 -13.72 -19.79
N ASN A 48 15.16 -15.04 -19.65
CA ASN A 48 16.26 -15.94 -20.01
C ASN A 48 15.95 -16.79 -21.27
N GLY A 49 14.91 -16.43 -22.02
CA GLY A 49 14.45 -17.19 -23.20
C GLY A 49 13.48 -18.34 -22.89
N GLU A 50 13.46 -18.86 -21.66
CA GLU A 50 12.51 -19.89 -21.22
C GLU A 50 11.43 -19.32 -20.30
N ARG A 51 11.80 -18.34 -19.47
CA ARG A 51 10.93 -17.71 -18.48
C ARG A 51 11.12 -16.21 -18.51
N THR A 52 10.03 -15.51 -18.27
CA THR A 52 10.02 -14.07 -18.02
C THR A 52 9.56 -13.83 -16.59
N VAL A 53 10.27 -12.92 -15.91
CA VAL A 53 9.97 -12.46 -14.56
C VAL A 53 9.78 -10.95 -14.62
N VAL A 54 8.65 -10.48 -14.11
CA VAL A 54 8.31 -9.06 -14.00
C VAL A 54 8.32 -8.69 -12.53
N SER A 55 9.29 -7.89 -12.11
CA SER A 55 9.37 -7.38 -10.74
C SER A 55 8.51 -6.13 -10.61
N VAL A 56 7.69 -6.07 -9.57
CA VAL A 56 6.73 -4.99 -9.35
C VAL A 56 6.74 -4.53 -7.89
N ILE A 57 6.38 -3.27 -7.68
CA ILE A 57 5.96 -2.75 -6.38
C ILE A 57 4.47 -2.48 -6.46
N GLU A 58 3.71 -3.06 -5.54
CA GLU A 58 2.27 -2.92 -5.46
C GLU A 58 1.85 -2.26 -4.15
N ALA A 59 0.87 -1.36 -4.24
CA ALA A 59 0.23 -0.71 -3.11
C ALA A 59 -1.27 -0.98 -3.14
N MET A 60 -1.84 -1.26 -1.97
CA MET A 60 -3.27 -1.44 -1.79
C MET A 60 -3.74 -0.80 -0.49
N ALA A 61 -4.97 -0.30 -0.51
CA ALA A 61 -5.59 0.24 0.69
C ALA A 61 -5.80 -0.90 1.70
N SER A 62 -5.57 -0.61 2.97
CA SER A 62 -5.93 -1.52 4.05
C SER A 62 -7.27 -1.13 4.63
N SER A 63 -8.13 -2.10 4.94
CA SER A 63 -9.42 -1.84 5.60
C SER A 63 -9.26 -1.32 7.02
N TRP A 64 -8.10 -1.51 7.67
CA TRP A 64 -7.92 -1.27 9.10
C TRP A 64 -6.62 -0.53 9.47
N GLY A 65 -5.98 0.19 8.54
CA GLY A 65 -4.78 0.94 8.89
C GLY A 65 -3.97 1.43 7.69
N MET A 66 -2.64 1.36 7.83
CA MET A 66 -1.71 1.80 6.79
C MET A 66 -1.89 0.99 5.50
N PRO A 67 -1.71 1.62 4.33
CA PRO A 67 -1.72 0.90 3.07
C PRO A 67 -0.62 -0.16 3.08
N THR A 68 -0.92 -1.27 2.44
CA THR A 68 0.05 -2.35 2.29
C THR A 68 0.87 -2.11 1.04
N ILE A 69 2.19 -1.99 1.20
CA ILE A 69 3.14 -1.88 0.09
C ILE A 69 3.96 -3.18 0.06
N ARG A 70 4.01 -3.83 -1.09
CA ARG A 70 4.73 -5.10 -1.28
C ARG A 70 5.55 -5.07 -2.56
N SER A 71 6.74 -5.64 -2.48
CA SER A 71 7.50 -6.03 -3.66
C SER A 71 7.11 -7.46 -4.01
N SER A 72 6.72 -7.70 -5.25
CA SER A 72 6.38 -9.03 -5.76
C SER A 72 6.98 -9.24 -7.15
N ALA A 73 6.92 -10.48 -7.63
CA ALA A 73 7.36 -10.83 -8.96
C ALA A 73 6.30 -11.71 -9.62
N PHE A 74 5.92 -11.34 -10.84
CA PHE A 74 5.11 -12.18 -11.71
C PHE A 74 6.03 -13.05 -12.54
N THR A 75 5.79 -14.35 -12.50
CA THR A 75 6.51 -15.34 -13.28
C THR A 75 5.58 -15.83 -14.39
N GLY A 76 6.14 -16.14 -15.57
CA GLY A 76 5.35 -16.49 -16.76
C GLY A 76 4.48 -17.77 -16.66
N ASP A 77 4.49 -18.46 -15.53
CA ASP A 77 3.60 -19.58 -15.18
C ASP A 77 2.33 -19.14 -14.44
N LYS A 78 2.20 -17.84 -14.08
CA LYS A 78 1.01 -17.27 -13.47
C LYS A 78 0.37 -16.25 -14.39
N ASP A 79 -0.90 -16.48 -14.71
CA ASP A 79 -1.72 -15.48 -15.41
C ASP A 79 -2.04 -14.32 -14.45
N VAL A 80 -1.66 -13.12 -14.84
CA VAL A 80 -1.99 -11.90 -14.11
C VAL A 80 -2.71 -10.95 -15.05
N ILE A 81 -3.92 -10.57 -14.66
CA ILE A 81 -4.71 -9.58 -15.39
C ILE A 81 -4.40 -8.21 -14.81
N VAL A 82 -3.80 -7.36 -15.64
CA VAL A 82 -3.48 -5.97 -15.30
C VAL A 82 -4.13 -5.04 -16.32
N PHE A 83 -4.47 -3.85 -15.86
CA PHE A 83 -5.04 -2.79 -16.68
C PHE A 83 -4.12 -1.57 -16.63
N PRO A 84 -3.90 -0.90 -17.77
CA PRO A 84 -3.13 0.34 -17.78
C PRO A 84 -3.83 1.37 -16.89
N LEU A 85 -3.04 2.19 -16.22
CA LEU A 85 -3.56 3.23 -15.34
C LEU A 85 -3.22 4.60 -15.88
N SER A 86 -4.23 5.45 -16.10
CA SER A 86 -4.01 6.85 -16.45
C SER A 86 -3.64 7.69 -15.23
N ASP A 87 -3.00 8.84 -15.44
CA ASP A 87 -2.63 9.77 -14.35
C ASP A 87 -3.85 10.22 -13.53
N LEU A 88 -4.99 10.43 -14.19
CA LEU A 88 -6.23 10.81 -13.52
C LEU A 88 -6.72 9.68 -12.61
N GLU A 89 -6.79 8.45 -13.11
CA GLU A 89 -7.19 7.30 -12.30
C GLU A 89 -6.21 7.04 -11.16
N LEU A 90 -4.91 7.19 -11.41
CA LEU A 90 -3.87 7.07 -10.39
C LEU A 90 -4.10 8.06 -9.27
N SER A 91 -4.39 9.33 -9.57
CA SER A 91 -4.64 10.34 -8.54
C SER A 91 -5.85 10.00 -7.66
N VAL A 92 -6.92 9.48 -8.27
CA VAL A 92 -8.14 9.06 -7.56
C VAL A 92 -7.86 7.86 -6.66
N ILE A 93 -7.16 6.84 -7.16
CA ILE A 93 -6.88 5.62 -6.39
C ILE A 93 -5.80 5.85 -5.34
N ALA A 94 -4.82 6.71 -5.60
CA ALA A 94 -3.73 6.99 -4.65
C ALA A 94 -4.16 7.91 -3.51
N ALA A 95 -5.16 8.79 -3.72
CA ALA A 95 -5.66 9.70 -2.69
C ALA A 95 -6.00 9.01 -1.35
N PRO A 96 -6.79 7.92 -1.29
CA PRO A 96 -7.05 7.21 -0.04
C PRO A 96 -5.79 6.59 0.58
N LEU A 97 -4.84 6.11 -0.23
CA LEU A 97 -3.57 5.55 0.28
C LEU A 97 -2.75 6.62 1.01
N PHE A 98 -2.62 7.80 0.42
CA PHE A 98 -1.92 8.93 1.05
C PHE A 98 -2.64 9.42 2.30
N ARG A 99 -3.97 9.43 2.31
CA ARG A 99 -4.74 9.77 3.52
C ARG A 99 -4.45 8.79 4.66
N GLN A 100 -4.46 7.49 4.39
CA GLN A 100 -4.13 6.48 5.40
C GLN A 100 -2.70 6.62 5.95
N LEU A 101 -1.73 6.96 5.08
CA LEU A 101 -0.36 7.23 5.52
C LEU A 101 -0.27 8.46 6.44
N GLU A 102 -1.01 9.52 6.10
CA GLU A 102 -1.02 10.75 6.88
C GLU A 102 -1.69 10.55 8.25
N GLU A 103 -2.82 9.84 8.29
CA GLU A 103 -3.49 9.46 9.55
C GLU A 103 -2.57 8.61 10.44
N ALA A 104 -1.89 7.62 9.85
CA ALA A 104 -0.94 6.79 10.58
C ALA A 104 0.28 7.59 11.10
N ARG A 105 0.76 8.55 10.32
CA ARG A 105 1.84 9.48 10.74
C ARG A 105 1.41 10.30 11.94
N GLN A 106 0.24 10.92 11.89
CA GLN A 106 -0.28 11.73 13.00
C GLN A 106 -0.49 10.92 14.28
N GLU A 107 -0.99 9.68 14.16
CA GLU A 107 -1.14 8.77 15.28
C GLU A 107 0.22 8.37 15.89
N ALA A 108 1.21 8.08 15.04
CA ALA A 108 2.57 7.79 15.51
C ALA A 108 3.20 8.99 16.24
N GLU A 109 2.99 10.21 15.74
CA GLU A 109 3.48 11.44 16.38
C GLU A 109 2.87 11.67 17.76
N LYS A 110 1.55 11.48 17.90
CA LYS A 110 0.87 11.55 19.21
C LYS A 110 1.42 10.53 20.20
N ARG A 111 1.71 9.31 19.73
CA ARG A 111 2.31 8.26 20.57
C ARG A 111 3.72 8.62 21.00
N LEU A 112 4.55 9.15 20.10
CA LEU A 112 5.89 9.63 20.43
C LEU A 112 5.85 10.74 21.48
N GLN A 113 4.94 11.70 21.33
CA GLN A 113 4.75 12.77 22.32
C GLN A 113 4.35 12.20 23.69
N THR A 114 3.38 11.29 23.71
CA THR A 114 2.93 10.63 24.96
C THR A 114 4.07 9.89 25.66
N VAL A 115 4.92 9.19 24.90
CA VAL A 115 6.11 8.51 25.43
C VAL A 115 7.11 9.52 25.99
N ALA A 116 7.34 10.63 25.30
CA ALA A 116 8.23 11.70 25.75
C ALA A 116 7.74 12.34 27.06
N ASP A 117 6.44 12.63 27.18
CA ASP A 117 5.84 13.20 28.38
C ASP A 117 5.98 12.25 29.58
N ARG A 118 5.68 10.95 29.39
CA ARG A 118 5.86 9.91 30.42
C ARG A 118 7.32 9.79 30.85
N ARG A 119 8.25 9.84 29.91
CA ARG A 119 9.70 9.83 30.22
C ARG A 119 10.07 11.06 31.06
N GLY A 120 9.58 12.24 30.69
CA GLY A 120 9.82 13.47 31.45
C GLY A 120 9.30 13.39 32.90
N LEU A 121 8.12 12.80 33.10
CA LEU A 121 7.58 12.55 34.44
C LEU A 121 8.46 11.60 35.25
N LEU A 122 8.93 10.50 34.65
CA LEU A 122 9.84 9.55 35.31
C LEU A 122 11.16 10.21 35.69
N CYS A 123 11.76 11.03 34.82
CA CYS A 123 12.98 11.77 35.14
C CYS A 123 12.78 12.70 36.35
N ARG A 124 11.67 13.44 36.41
CA ARG A 124 11.36 14.31 37.56
C ARG A 124 11.25 13.54 38.87
N ILE A 125 10.61 12.38 38.87
CA ILE A 125 10.55 11.52 40.05
C ILE A 125 11.96 11.14 40.51
N LEU A 126 12.81 10.66 39.60
CA LEU A 126 14.18 10.24 39.92
C LEU A 126 15.11 11.40 40.32
N GLU A 127 14.84 12.62 39.88
CA GLU A 127 15.60 13.82 40.27
C GLU A 127 15.18 14.35 41.65
N THR A 128 13.95 14.08 42.08
CA THR A 128 13.45 14.50 43.39
C THR A 128 14.17 13.72 44.50
N ASP A 129 14.39 12.42 44.31
CA ASP A 129 15.10 11.56 45.27
C ASP A 129 16.58 11.96 45.46
N LYS A 130 17.24 12.60 44.47
CA LYS A 130 18.66 12.96 44.58
C LYS A 130 18.93 14.26 45.34
N ASN A 131 17.94 15.12 45.48
CA ASN A 131 18.10 16.37 46.22
C ASN A 131 17.83 16.20 47.71
N ASP A 132 17.03 15.20 48.10
CA ASP A 132 16.74 14.90 49.51
C ASP A 132 17.92 14.17 50.20
N ASP A 133 18.81 13.53 49.45
CA ASP A 133 20.00 12.81 49.98
C ASP A 133 21.27 13.71 50.14
N MET A 134 21.20 15.00 49.83
CA MET A 134 22.34 15.94 49.93
C MET A 134 22.21 16.99 51.05
N GLU A 135 21.19 16.90 51.92
CA GLU A 135 20.97 17.83 53.05
C GLU A 135 21.44 17.31 54.43
N ASP A 136 22.15 16.17 54.52
CA ASP A 136 22.75 15.66 55.78
C ASP A 136 24.23 16.00 55.97
#